data_AF-A0A8X8ZA55-F1
#
_entry.id   AF-A0A8X8ZA55-F1
#
_cell.length_a   1.000
_cell.length_b   1.000
_cell.length_c   1.000
_cell.angle_alpha   90.00
_cell.angle_beta   90.00
_cell.angle_gamma   90.00
#
_symmetry.space_group_name_H-M   'P 1'
#
loop_
_entity.id
_entity.type
_entity.pdbx_description
1 polymer ?
#
loop_
_entity_poly.entity_id
_entity_poly.type
_entity_poly.pdbx_seq_one_letter_code
_entity_poly.pdbx_strand_id
1 'polypeptide(L)'
;MGKPYIRVRRNGGILRRDNSCQVSVGCDESSYTITGFEGKSNLKITDFSGQILTEVSYTKAICKGVVLGDDVLRLTVEARADRSLVMALATLYGLISGKL
;
A
#
# COMPACT_ATOMS: atom_id res chain seq x y z
N MET A 1 10.35 -23.00 15.95
CA MET A 1 10.25 -22.12 14.76
C MET A 1 9.33 -20.95 15.10
N GLY A 2 9.85 -19.73 15.13
CA GLY A 2 9.07 -18.54 15.49
C GLY A 2 8.08 -18.16 14.39
N LYS A 3 6.89 -17.69 14.76
CA LYS A 3 5.94 -17.11 13.80
C LYS A 3 6.51 -15.79 13.27
N PRO A 4 6.41 -15.50 11.96
CA PRO A 4 6.85 -14.22 11.43
C PRO A 4 6.00 -13.09 12.02
N TYR A 5 6.65 -11.99 12.40
CA TYR A 5 5.98 -10.82 12.99
C TYR A 5 5.11 -10.09 11.97
N ILE A 6 5.51 -10.09 10.69
CA ILE A 6 4.72 -9.55 9.59
C ILE A 6 4.46 -10.66 8.58
N ARG A 7 3.22 -10.80 8.15
CA ARG A 7 2.81 -11.74 7.11
C ARG A 7 2.04 -11.00 6.03
N VAL A 8 2.42 -11.21 4.77
CA VAL A 8 1.70 -10.65 3.64
C VAL A 8 1.14 -11.76 2.78
N ARG A 9 -0.12 -11.62 2.38
CA ARG A 9 -0.82 -12.54 1.49
C ARG A 9 -1.38 -11.76 0.33
N ARG A 10 -1.04 -12.16 -0.90
CA ARG A 10 -1.66 -11.61 -2.09
C ARG A 10 -3.01 -12.28 -2.29
N ASN A 11 -4.07 -11.50 -2.33
CA ASN A 11 -5.42 -11.98 -2.57
C ASN A 11 -5.70 -11.84 -4.08
N GLY A 12 -5.34 -12.88 -4.84
CA GLY A 12 -5.57 -12.95 -6.28
C GLY A 12 -4.93 -14.20 -6.91
N GLY A 13 -5.72 -14.96 -7.68
CA GLY A 13 -5.21 -16.01 -8.57
C GLY A 13 -4.69 -15.40 -9.88
N ILE A 14 -3.91 -16.18 -10.64
CA ILE A 14 -3.21 -15.86 -11.91
C ILE A 14 -4.09 -15.13 -12.97
N LEU A 15 -5.41 -15.08 -12.78
CA LEU A 15 -6.40 -14.56 -13.73
C LEU A 15 -7.25 -13.37 -13.21
N ARG A 16 -7.05 -12.85 -11.99
CA ARG A 16 -7.90 -11.76 -11.46
C ARG A 16 -7.26 -10.37 -11.61
N ARG A 17 -8.08 -9.46 -12.13
CA ARG A 17 -7.80 -8.05 -12.50
C ARG A 17 -7.59 -7.11 -11.29
N ASP A 18 -8.01 -7.53 -10.10
CA ASP A 18 -7.83 -6.77 -8.85
C ASP A 18 -6.59 -7.23 -8.08
N ASN A 19 -5.58 -6.36 -8.02
CA ASN A 19 -4.36 -6.59 -7.22
C ASN A 19 -4.58 -6.11 -5.79
N SER A 20 -5.04 -7.02 -4.92
CA SER A 20 -5.16 -6.77 -3.48
C SER A 20 -4.15 -7.59 -2.66
N CYS A 21 -3.70 -7.05 -1.53
CA CYS A 21 -2.91 -7.79 -0.55
C CYS A 21 -3.42 -7.56 0.87
N GLN A 22 -3.31 -8.59 1.69
CA GLN A 22 -3.58 -8.56 3.11
C GLN A 22 -2.26 -8.58 3.87
N VAL A 23 -2.07 -7.62 4.77
CA VAL A 23 -0.90 -7.50 5.64
C VAL A 23 -1.35 -7.74 7.07
N SER A 24 -0.78 -8.74 7.74
CA SER A 24 -1.03 -9.04 9.15
C SER A 24 0.23 -8.74 9.96
N VAL A 25 0.08 -8.07 11.10
CA VAL A 25 1.18 -7.68 11.98
C VAL A 25 0.94 -8.21 13.39
N GLY A 26 1.90 -8.95 13.95
CA GLY A 26 1.96 -9.31 15.36
C GLY A 26 0.86 -10.25 15.88
N CYS A 27 0.71 -10.24 17.21
CA CYS A 27 -0.21 -11.09 17.97
C CYS A 27 -1.61 -10.48 18.17
N ASP A 28 -1.77 -9.17 17.91
CA ASP A 28 -2.97 -8.38 18.22
C ASP A 28 -3.97 -8.28 17.06
N GLU A 29 -4.09 -9.33 16.24
CA GLU A 29 -5.07 -9.46 15.15
C GLU A 29 -5.17 -8.28 14.15
N SER A 30 -4.17 -7.40 14.16
CA SER A 30 -4.15 -6.19 13.35
C SER A 30 -3.87 -6.61 11.91
N SER A 31 -4.88 -6.48 11.06
CA SER A 31 -4.77 -6.76 9.63
C SER A 31 -5.20 -5.55 8.80
N TYR A 32 -4.47 -5.34 7.72
CA TYR A 32 -4.74 -4.29 6.75
C TYR A 32 -4.96 -4.92 5.39
N THR A 33 -5.90 -4.38 4.63
CA THR A 33 -6.08 -4.73 3.23
C THR A 33 -5.67 -3.55 2.37
N ILE A 34 -4.78 -3.81 1.42
CA ILE A 34 -4.33 -2.84 0.43
C ILE A 34 -4.92 -3.26 -0.91
N THR A 35 -5.72 -2.40 -1.51
CA THR A 35 -6.32 -2.62 -2.83
C THR A 35 -5.75 -1.60 -3.80
N GLY A 36 -5.03 -2.06 -4.81
CA GLY A 36 -4.57 -1.20 -5.90
C GLY A 36 -5.50 -1.28 -7.10
N PHE A 37 -5.71 -0.14 -7.74
CA PHE A 37 -6.53 -0.04 -8.94
C PHE A 37 -5.65 -0.18 -10.19
N GLU A 38 -5.99 -1.12 -11.07
CA GLU A 38 -5.25 -1.30 -12.33
C GLU A 38 -5.33 -0.04 -13.20
N GLY A 39 -4.20 0.34 -13.82
CA GLY A 39 -4.09 1.55 -14.65
C GLY A 39 -4.19 2.87 -13.89
N LYS A 40 -4.41 2.85 -12.56
CA LYS A 40 -4.47 4.05 -11.72
C LYS A 40 -3.32 4.06 -10.72
N SER A 41 -2.85 5.24 -10.40
CA SER A 41 -1.84 5.47 -9.38
C SER A 41 -2.45 5.65 -7.99
N ASN A 42 -3.50 4.89 -7.66
CA ASN A 42 -4.21 5.00 -6.38
C ASN A 42 -4.24 3.64 -5.66
N LEU A 43 -4.04 3.69 -4.34
CA LEU A 43 -4.28 2.57 -3.43
C LEU A 43 -5.31 2.96 -2.39
N LYS A 44 -6.08 1.98 -1.97
CA LYS A 44 -6.96 2.09 -0.82
C LYS A 44 -6.43 1.18 0.27
N ILE A 45 -6.26 1.73 1.47
CA ILE A 45 -5.84 0.98 2.65
C ILE A 45 -7.01 0.93 3.62
N THR A 46 -7.42 -0.28 4.01
CA THR A 46 -8.46 -0.50 5.01
C THR A 46 -7.92 -1.29 6.19
N ASP A 47 -8.50 -1.08 7.37
CA ASP A 47 -8.22 -1.90 8.54
C ASP A 47 -8.99 -3.24 8.49
N PHE A 48 -8.90 -4.02 9.58
CA PHE A 48 -9.55 -5.32 9.73
C PHE A 48 -11.08 -5.24 9.74
N SER A 49 -11.65 -4.08 10.11
CA SER A 49 -13.09 -3.83 10.09
C SER A 49 -13.61 -3.44 8.70
N GLY A 50 -12.69 -3.22 7.74
CA GLY A 50 -13.00 -2.71 6.42
C GLY A 50 -13.15 -1.19 6.37
N GLN A 51 -12.90 -0.48 7.48
CA GLN A 51 -12.89 0.97 7.50
C GLN A 51 -11.70 1.48 6.68
N ILE A 52 -11.94 2.52 5.88
CA ILE A 52 -10.90 3.18 5.10
C ILE A 52 -9.98 3.92 6.06
N LEU A 53 -8.73 3.47 6.12
CA LEU A 53 -7.69 4.11 6.90
C LEU A 53 -7.19 5.34 6.15
N THR A 54 -6.98 5.19 4.84
CA THR A 54 -6.68 6.29 3.92
C THR A 54 -6.71 5.81 2.46
N GLU A 55 -6.85 6.76 1.55
CA GLU A 55 -6.54 6.58 0.13
C GLU A 55 -5.21 7.24 -0.18
N VAL A 56 -4.38 6.51 -0.93
CA VAL A 56 -3.02 6.90 -1.26
C VAL A 56 -2.93 7.10 -2.75
N SER A 57 -2.57 8.31 -3.17
CA SER A 57 -2.25 8.59 -4.56
C SER A 57 -0.74 8.71 -4.77
N TYR A 58 -0.25 8.03 -5.78
CA TYR A 58 1.08 8.21 -6.34
C TYR A 58 1.03 9.17 -7.51
N THR A 59 1.98 10.09 -7.54
CA THR A 59 2.26 10.91 -8.72
C THR A 59 3.75 10.87 -9.02
N LYS A 60 4.12 11.05 -10.30
CA LYS A 60 5.51 11.42 -10.62
C LYS A 60 5.90 12.58 -9.73
N ALA A 61 7.01 12.47 -9.01
CA ALA A 61 7.40 13.50 -8.09
C ALA A 61 7.88 14.71 -8.91
N ILE A 62 7.08 15.78 -8.91
CA ILE A 62 7.45 17.06 -9.51
C ILE A 62 7.60 18.04 -8.35
N CYS A 63 8.79 18.62 -8.21
CA CYS A 63 9.08 19.62 -7.19
C CYS A 63 9.37 20.95 -7.87
N LYS A 64 8.49 21.94 -7.68
CA LYS A 64 8.64 23.31 -8.23
C LYS A 64 8.95 23.36 -9.75
N GLY A 65 8.31 22.48 -10.52
CA GLY A 65 8.51 22.38 -11.98
C GLY A 65 9.69 21.52 -12.41
N VAL A 66 10.49 21.00 -11.47
CA VAL A 66 11.53 20.00 -11.76
C VAL A 66 10.90 18.62 -11.66
N VAL A 67 10.95 17.87 -12.76
CA VAL A 67 10.64 16.43 -12.77
C VAL A 67 11.76 15.73 -12.00
N LEU A 68 11.43 15.18 -10.84
CA LEU A 68 12.33 14.31 -10.10
C LEU A 68 12.45 12.99 -10.87
N GLY A 69 13.55 12.26 -10.66
CA GLY A 69 13.81 11.00 -11.36
C GLY A 69 12.61 10.04 -11.31
N ASP A 70 12.51 9.15 -12.30
CA ASP A 70 11.38 8.20 -12.38
C ASP A 70 11.31 7.25 -11.16
N ASP A 71 12.41 7.15 -10.41
CA ASP A 71 12.54 6.40 -9.15
C ASP A 71 11.92 7.12 -7.95
N VAL A 72 11.50 8.38 -8.11
CA VAL A 72 10.95 9.21 -7.04
C VAL A 72 9.44 9.33 -7.19
N LEU A 73 8.72 8.74 -6.23
CA LEU A 73 7.26 8.78 -6.15
C LEU A 73 6.82 9.75 -5.07
N ARG A 74 5.80 10.57 -5.37
CA ARG A 74 5.14 11.40 -4.37
C ARG A 74 3.88 10.70 -3.88
N LEU A 75 3.81 10.51 -2.58
CA LEU A 75 2.69 9.87 -1.91
C LEU A 75 1.87 10.93 -1.15
N THR A 76 0.56 10.96 -1.38
CA THR A 76 -0.36 11.87 -0.68
C THR A 76 -1.24 11.04 0.27
N VAL A 77 -1.25 11.39 1.56
CA VAL A 77 -2.01 10.73 2.64
C VAL A 77 -2.99 11.71 3.25
N GLU A 78 -4.18 11.26 3.62
CA GLU A 78 -5.11 12.05 4.43
C GLU A 78 -4.52 12.43 5.79
N ALA A 79 -4.89 13.61 6.31
CA ALA A 79 -4.26 14.20 7.49
C ALA A 79 -4.39 13.38 8.80
N ARG A 80 -5.35 12.43 8.86
CA ARG A 80 -5.68 11.68 10.07
C ARG A 80 -4.93 10.35 10.22
N ALA A 81 -4.29 9.87 9.16
CA ALA A 81 -3.61 8.58 9.18
C ALA A 81 -2.15 8.70 9.66
N ASP A 82 -1.65 7.65 10.33
CA ASP A 82 -0.23 7.52 10.63
C ASP A 82 0.57 7.41 9.32
N ARG A 83 1.34 8.46 9.01
CA ARG A 83 2.11 8.56 7.78
C ARG A 83 3.16 7.47 7.67
N SER A 84 3.79 7.07 8.77
CA SER A 84 4.83 6.04 8.79
C SER A 84 4.25 4.66 8.48
N LEU A 85 3.10 4.34 9.08
CA LEU A 85 2.37 3.10 8.79
C LEU A 85 1.92 3.06 7.32
N VAL A 86 1.32 4.14 6.83
CA VAL A 86 0.85 4.22 5.44
C VAL A 86 2.01 4.07 4.45
N MET A 87 3.13 4.74 4.69
CA MET A 87 4.34 4.62 3.86
C MET A 87 4.89 3.19 3.86
N ALA A 88 4.93 2.52 5.02
CA ALA A 88 5.39 1.14 5.11
C ALA A 88 4.48 0.18 4.32
N LEU A 89 3.16 0.33 4.45
CA LEU A 89 2.17 -0.48 3.72
C LEU A 89 2.23 -0.24 2.21
N ALA A 90 2.31 1.02 1.80
CA ALA A 90 2.46 1.44 0.40
C ALA A 90 3.73 0.86 -0.24
N THR A 91 4.87 0.94 0.45
CA THR A 91 6.15 0.39 0.00
C THR A 91 6.07 -1.13 -0.14
N LEU A 92 5.49 -1.80 0.86
CA LEU A 92 5.32 -3.25 0.85
C LEU A 92 4.46 -3.73 -0.34
N TYR A 93 3.37 -3.01 -0.62
CA TYR A 93 2.57 -3.28 -1.82
C TYR A 93 3.36 -3.07 -3.10
N GLY A 94 4.11 -1.97 -3.21
CA GLY A 94 4.97 -1.67 -4.35
C GLY A 94 5.95 -2.79 -4.66
N LEU A 95 6.68 -3.25 -3.63
CA LEU A 95 7.64 -4.36 -3.73
C LEU A 95 6.97 -5.67 -4.17
N ILE A 96 5.82 -6.03 -3.58
CA ILE A 96 5.11 -7.28 -3.91
C ILE A 96 4.50 -7.24 -5.30
N SER A 97 4.08 -6.06 -5.76
CA SER A 97 3.49 -5.88 -7.08
C SER A 97 4.53 -5.66 -8.19
N GLY A 98 5.82 -5.54 -7.85
CA GLY A 98 6.89 -5.24 -8.81
C GLY A 98 6.76 -3.85 -9.41
N LYS A 99 6.15 -2.91 -8.68
CA LYS A 99 5.89 -1.52 -9.11
C LYS A 99 6.87 -0.52 -8.46
N LEU A 100 7.83 -1.02 -7.69
CA LEU A 100 8.79 -0.28 -6.88
C LEU A 100 10.11 -1.05 -6.87
#